data_AF-A0A093YM69-F1
#
_entry.id   AF-A0A093YM69-F1
#
_cell.length_a   1.000
_cell.length_b   1.000
_cell.length_c   1.000
_cell.angle_alpha   90.00
_cell.angle_beta   90.00
_cell.angle_gamma   90.00
#
_symmetry.space_group_name_H-M   'P 1'
#
loop_
_entity.id
_entity.type
_entity.pdbx_description
1 polymer ?
#
loop_
_entity_poly.entity_id
_entity_poly.type
_entity_poly.pdbx_seq_one_letter_code
_entity_poly.pdbx_strand_id
1 'polypeptide(L)'
;MYSQKAFLTRWMAASTKVAPFIYDDVMKPLRTSAAAAALQCSGAPTGRVCGLSWSKGAAWDGTKGVGQQMAALEVIQSLLIKKARNIVSNSTGGTSQGDPNAGNDVVDYAKMTPATTGGKVGAGILTVVVVGLVAGMFTFMAID
;
A
#
# COMPACT_ATOMS: atom_id res chain seq x y z
N MET A 1 0.22 -7.38 3.01
CA MET A 1 0.09 -6.17 2.16
C MET A 1 1.29 -6.12 1.24
N TYR A 2 1.10 -5.82 -0.05
CA TYR A 2 2.12 -5.99 -1.11
C TYR A 2 2.66 -4.64 -1.67
N SER A 3 2.18 -3.50 -1.17
CA SER A 3 2.47 -2.15 -1.68
C SER A 3 3.60 -1.40 -0.96
N GLN A 4 4.17 -1.95 0.12
CA GLN A 4 5.16 -1.25 0.96
C GLN A 4 6.43 -0.91 0.19
N LYS A 5 6.89 -1.81 -0.69
CA LYS A 5 8.03 -1.54 -1.58
C LYS A 5 7.76 -0.35 -2.51
N ALA A 6 6.51 -0.15 -2.92
CA ALA A 6 6.13 0.97 -3.77
C ALA A 6 6.37 2.31 -3.05
N PHE A 7 5.81 2.46 -1.84
CA PHE A 7 5.98 3.69 -1.05
C PHE A 7 7.43 3.93 -0.63
N LEU A 8 8.13 2.88 -0.18
CA LEU A 8 9.52 2.99 0.25
C LEU A 8 10.42 3.48 -0.88
N THR A 9 10.34 2.86 -2.06
CA THR A 9 11.21 3.20 -3.20
C THR A 9 10.96 4.63 -3.69
N ARG A 10 9.68 5.02 -3.78
CA ARG A 10 9.27 6.39 -4.13
C ARG A 10 9.78 7.43 -3.13
N TRP A 11 9.65 7.18 -1.83
CA TRP A 11 10.13 8.10 -0.80
C TRP A 11 11.64 8.19 -0.77
N MET A 12 12.36 7.07 -0.85
CA MET A 12 13.82 7.08 -0.93
C MET A 12 14.30 7.94 -2.11
N ALA A 13 13.75 7.71 -3.31
CA ALA A 13 14.09 8.49 -4.49
C ALA A 13 13.76 9.98 -4.31
N ALA A 14 12.56 10.31 -3.84
CA ALA A 14 12.14 11.70 -3.60
C ALA A 14 13.04 12.41 -2.58
N SER A 15 13.49 11.74 -1.52
CA SER A 15 14.41 12.31 -0.52
C SER A 15 15.73 12.77 -1.13
N THR A 16 16.20 12.15 -2.21
CA THR A 16 17.42 12.60 -2.92
C THR A 16 17.30 13.99 -3.54
N LYS A 17 16.07 14.49 -3.75
CA LYS A 17 15.83 15.87 -4.22
C LYS A 17 16.03 16.89 -3.10
N VAL A 18 15.75 16.51 -1.85
CA VAL A 18 15.90 17.37 -0.67
C VAL A 18 17.31 17.27 -0.08
N ALA A 19 17.86 16.06 -0.06
CA ALA A 19 19.20 15.74 0.42
C ALA A 19 20.03 15.14 -0.74
N PRO A 20 20.67 15.96 -1.59
CA PRO A 20 21.43 15.44 -2.73
C PRO A 20 22.62 14.55 -2.34
N PHE A 21 23.17 14.73 -1.13
CA PHE A 21 24.33 13.98 -0.65
C PHE A 21 24.06 12.48 -0.44
N ILE A 22 22.79 12.06 -0.28
CA ILE A 22 22.42 10.63 -0.17
C ILE A 22 22.09 10.00 -1.53
N TYR A 23 22.22 10.74 -2.63
CA TYR A 23 21.75 10.29 -3.94
C TYR A 23 22.37 8.95 -4.36
N ASP A 24 23.69 8.80 -4.28
CA ASP A 24 24.36 7.59 -4.75
C ASP A 24 24.07 6.39 -3.85
N ASP A 25 24.01 6.59 -2.53
CA ASP A 25 23.67 5.56 -1.54
C ASP A 25 22.26 5.03 -1.72
N VAL A 26 21.32 5.90 -2.09
CA VAL A 26 19.92 5.52 -2.38
C VAL A 26 19.78 4.91 -3.77
N MET A 27 20.36 5.53 -4.80
CA MET A 27 20.13 5.11 -6.18
C MET A 27 20.83 3.80 -6.52
N LYS A 28 21.93 3.46 -5.85
CA LYS A 28 22.61 2.17 -6.03
C LYS A 28 21.69 0.97 -5.75
N PRO A 29 21.06 0.82 -4.58
CA PRO A 29 20.12 -0.27 -4.31
C PRO A 29 18.79 -0.14 -5.09
N LEU A 30 18.34 1.08 -5.43
CA LEU A 30 17.14 1.23 -6.25
C LEU A 30 17.35 0.73 -7.69
N ARG A 31 18.54 0.94 -8.29
CA ARG A 31 18.88 0.40 -9.62
C ARG A 31 18.88 -1.13 -9.64
N THR A 32 19.48 -1.77 -8.63
CA THR A 32 19.48 -3.24 -8.53
C THR A 32 18.08 -3.78 -8.28
N SER A 33 17.30 -3.11 -7.43
CA SER A 33 15.90 -3.46 -7.15
C SER A 33 15.01 -3.31 -8.38
N ALA A 34 15.19 -2.25 -9.18
CA ALA A 34 14.43 -2.02 -10.41
C ALA A 34 14.72 -3.08 -11.47
N ALA A 35 15.99 -3.47 -11.65
CA ALA A 35 16.35 -4.56 -12.55
C ALA A 35 15.70 -5.89 -12.09
N ALA A 36 15.77 -6.19 -10.80
CA ALA A 36 15.14 -7.39 -10.23
C ALA A 36 13.60 -7.37 -10.32
N ALA A 37 12.99 -6.20 -10.16
CA ALA A 37 11.54 -6.03 -10.34
C ALA A 37 11.13 -6.27 -11.79
N ALA A 38 11.89 -5.76 -12.76
CA ALA A 38 11.63 -5.99 -14.19
C ALA A 38 11.71 -7.48 -14.55
N LEU A 39 12.68 -8.22 -13.99
CA LEU A 39 12.77 -9.67 -14.16
C LEU A 39 11.56 -10.44 -13.61
N GLN A 40 10.93 -9.91 -12.55
CA GLN A 40 9.70 -10.48 -11.98
C GLN A 40 8.43 -10.12 -12.77
N CYS A 41 8.52 -9.30 -13.82
CA CYS A 41 7.41 -8.95 -14.71
C CYS A 41 7.31 -9.88 -15.91
N SER A 42 7.30 -11.19 -15.65
CA SER A 42 7.19 -12.27 -16.65
C SER A 42 5.95 -13.15 -16.45
N GLY A 43 5.06 -12.78 -15.52
CA GLY A 43 3.91 -13.58 -15.10
C GLY A 43 2.73 -13.60 -16.09
N ALA A 44 1.91 -14.64 -15.98
CA ALA A 44 0.66 -14.83 -16.71
C ALA A 44 -0.46 -13.87 -16.22
N PRO A 45 -1.47 -13.54 -17.07
CA PRO A 45 -1.72 -14.09 -18.41
C PRO A 45 -1.02 -13.35 -19.55
N THR A 46 -0.48 -12.15 -19.31
CA THR A 46 0.06 -11.29 -20.38
C THR A 46 1.55 -11.52 -20.67
N GLY A 47 2.23 -12.36 -19.87
CA GLY A 47 3.69 -12.47 -19.86
C GLY A 47 4.39 -11.21 -19.34
N ARG A 48 3.63 -10.29 -18.72
CA ARG A 48 4.12 -9.00 -18.20
C ARG A 48 3.62 -8.71 -16.79
N VAL A 49 2.95 -9.68 -16.15
CA VAL A 49 2.43 -9.48 -14.78
C VAL A 49 3.60 -9.55 -13.80
N CYS A 50 3.77 -8.48 -13.03
CA CYS A 50 4.82 -8.40 -12.01
C CYS A 50 4.47 -9.13 -10.71
N GLY A 51 5.42 -9.92 -10.21
CA GLY A 51 5.47 -10.42 -8.83
C GLY A 51 6.14 -9.45 -7.85
N LEU A 52 6.34 -9.86 -6.59
CA LEU A 52 6.98 -9.03 -5.54
C LEU A 52 8.31 -9.59 -5.00
N SER A 53 8.56 -10.88 -5.19
CA SER A 53 9.75 -11.58 -4.67
C SER A 53 10.94 -11.37 -5.58
N TRP A 54 11.42 -10.13 -5.66
CA TRP A 54 12.53 -9.70 -6.54
C TRP A 54 13.84 -10.46 -6.30
N SER A 55 14.02 -11.06 -5.12
CA SER A 55 15.15 -11.95 -4.84
C SER A 55 15.14 -13.25 -5.64
N LYS A 56 13.99 -13.67 -6.19
CA LYS A 56 13.87 -14.86 -7.05
C LYS A 56 14.35 -14.64 -8.50
N GLY A 57 14.85 -13.44 -8.83
CA GLY A 57 15.40 -13.15 -10.15
C GLY A 57 14.36 -13.25 -11.26
N ALA A 58 14.63 -14.02 -12.31
CA ALA A 58 13.72 -14.22 -13.44
C ALA A 58 12.56 -15.19 -13.16
N ALA A 59 12.65 -15.98 -12.09
CA ALA A 59 11.61 -16.94 -11.74
C ALA A 59 10.43 -16.20 -11.09
N TRP A 60 9.37 -15.95 -11.87
CA TRP A 60 8.17 -15.28 -11.39
C TRP A 60 7.62 -15.98 -10.15
N ASP A 61 7.30 -15.20 -9.12
CA ASP A 61 6.93 -15.73 -7.81
C ASP A 61 5.49 -16.26 -7.70
N GLY A 62 4.73 -16.23 -8.80
CA GLY A 62 3.35 -16.67 -8.87
C GLY A 62 2.34 -15.68 -8.30
N THR A 63 2.80 -14.55 -7.76
CA THR A 63 1.92 -13.54 -7.17
C THR A 63 1.52 -12.49 -8.21
N LYS A 64 0.28 -12.00 -8.09
CA LYS A 64 -0.26 -10.94 -8.93
C LYS A 64 -1.22 -10.07 -8.13
N GLY A 65 -1.35 -8.81 -8.55
CA GLY A 65 -2.24 -7.85 -7.91
C GLY A 65 -1.73 -6.42 -8.05
N VAL A 66 -2.58 -5.48 -7.64
CA VAL A 66 -2.30 -4.04 -7.75
C VAL A 66 -1.06 -3.65 -6.95
N GLY A 67 -0.85 -4.22 -5.75
CA GLY A 67 0.31 -3.91 -4.92
C GLY A 67 1.64 -4.31 -5.58
N GLN A 68 1.68 -5.47 -6.23
CA GLN A 68 2.86 -5.95 -6.96
C GLN A 68 3.14 -5.09 -8.19
N GLN A 69 2.10 -4.74 -8.96
CA GLN A 69 2.25 -3.84 -10.11
C GLN A 69 2.72 -2.45 -9.66
N MET A 70 2.14 -1.90 -8.61
CA MET A 70 2.55 -0.61 -8.03
C MET A 70 4.00 -0.65 -7.56
N ALA A 71 4.43 -1.72 -6.90
CA ALA A 71 5.80 -1.85 -6.42
C ALA A 71 6.81 -1.87 -7.58
N ALA A 72 6.52 -2.61 -8.66
CA ALA A 72 7.36 -2.65 -9.85
C ALA A 72 7.38 -1.29 -10.58
N LEU A 73 6.22 -0.64 -10.73
CA LEU A 73 6.10 0.68 -11.35
C LEU A 73 6.93 1.72 -10.59
N GLU A 74 6.75 1.83 -9.27
CA GLU A 74 7.39 2.86 -8.47
C GLU A 74 8.92 2.74 -8.45
N VAL A 75 9.46 1.51 -8.35
CA VAL A 75 10.92 1.33 -8.34
C VAL A 75 11.55 1.62 -9.71
N ILE A 76 10.85 1.27 -10.80
CA ILE A 76 11.32 1.52 -12.17
C ILE A 76 11.27 3.02 -12.49
N GLN A 77 10.15 3.70 -12.22
CA GLN A 77 10.01 5.13 -12.50
C GLN A 77 10.92 5.98 -11.60
N SER A 78 11.23 5.52 -10.38
CA SER A 78 12.16 6.18 -9.47
C SER A 78 13.57 6.35 -10.05
N LEU A 79 13.96 5.54 -11.04
CA LEU A 79 15.23 5.73 -11.77
C LEU A 79 15.29 7.05 -12.55
N LEU A 80 14.14 7.64 -12.86
CA LEU A 80 14.01 8.91 -13.58
C LEU A 80 14.05 10.12 -12.65
N ILE A 81 14.36 9.96 -11.36
CA ILE A 81 14.28 11.04 -10.37
C ILE A 81 15.04 12.30 -10.79
N LYS A 82 16.21 12.18 -11.42
CA LYS A 82 16.98 13.36 -11.92
C LYS A 82 16.24 14.15 -13.00
N LYS A 83 15.43 13.49 -13.84
CA LYS A 83 14.62 14.11 -14.90
C LYS A 83 13.25 14.58 -14.40
N ALA A 84 12.82 14.12 -13.23
CA ALA A 84 11.56 14.55 -12.62
C ALA A 84 11.63 16.02 -12.17
N ARG A 85 10.47 16.69 -12.20
CA ARG A 85 10.30 18.04 -11.66
C ARG A 85 10.80 18.10 -10.21
N ASN A 86 11.44 19.21 -9.85
CA ASN A 86 11.86 19.44 -8.47
C ASN A 86 10.66 19.68 -7.54
N ILE A 87 10.88 19.45 -6.25
CA ILE A 87 9.89 19.72 -5.21
C ILE A 87 9.69 21.23 -5.15
N VAL A 88 8.43 21.66 -5.19
CA VAL A 88 8.05 23.08 -5.16
C VAL A 88 7.50 23.46 -3.79
N SER A 89 7.69 24.70 -3.43
CA SER A 89 7.12 25.36 -2.25
C SER A 89 6.09 26.41 -2.69
N ASN A 90 5.51 27.12 -1.73
CA ASN A 90 4.67 28.30 -2.00
C ASN A 90 5.40 29.39 -2.82
N SER A 91 6.74 29.49 -2.70
CA SER A 91 7.54 30.48 -3.41
C SER A 91 8.22 29.95 -4.68
N THR A 92 8.28 28.64 -4.90
CA THR A 92 9.03 28.04 -6.02
C THR A 92 8.14 27.36 -7.07
N GLY A 93 6.89 27.83 -7.20
CA GLY A 93 5.97 27.42 -8.28
C GLY A 93 4.98 26.32 -7.90
N GLY A 94 4.63 26.19 -6.62
CA GLY A 94 3.45 25.47 -6.18
C GLY A 94 2.18 26.21 -6.62
N THR A 95 1.24 25.50 -7.23
CA THR A 95 -0.04 26.06 -7.71
C THR A 95 -1.23 25.73 -6.80
N SER A 96 -1.01 24.90 -5.78
CA SER A 96 -2.04 24.53 -4.81
C SER A 96 -2.23 25.65 -3.79
N GLN A 97 -3.48 26.04 -3.55
CA GLN A 97 -3.83 27.05 -2.54
C GLN A 97 -4.13 26.36 -1.20
N GLY A 98 -3.65 26.96 -0.11
CA GLY A 98 -3.98 26.51 1.24
C GLY A 98 -5.36 27.02 1.68
N ASP A 99 -6.00 26.26 2.57
CA ASP A 99 -7.23 26.68 3.25
C ASP A 99 -6.94 26.80 4.77
N PRO A 100 -7.01 28.02 5.35
CA PRO A 100 -6.82 28.23 6.78
C PRO A 100 -7.84 27.49 7.67
N ASN A 101 -8.98 27.09 7.12
CA ASN A 101 -10.04 26.36 7.82
C ASN A 101 -9.98 24.85 7.60
N ALA A 102 -8.99 24.32 6.86
CA ALA A 102 -8.88 22.89 6.59
C ALA A 102 -8.83 22.06 7.89
N GLY A 103 -9.83 21.21 8.10
CA GLY A 103 -9.94 20.34 9.28
C GLY A 103 -10.57 20.98 10.52
N ASN A 104 -11.01 22.25 10.45
CA ASN A 104 -11.74 22.91 11.53
C ASN A 104 -13.26 22.70 11.48
N ASP A 105 -13.77 22.12 10.39
CA ASP A 105 -15.17 21.73 10.31
C ASP A 105 -15.47 20.64 11.35
N VAL A 106 -16.54 20.85 12.12
CA VAL A 106 -17.06 19.82 13.02
C VAL A 106 -17.57 18.67 12.15
N VAL A 107 -16.77 17.61 12.05
CA VAL A 107 -17.19 16.37 11.42
C VAL A 107 -18.24 15.74 12.34
N ASP A 108 -19.51 15.80 11.93
CA ASP A 108 -20.56 15.08 12.64
C ASP A 108 -20.39 13.57 12.40
N TYR A 109 -19.68 12.90 13.30
CA TYR A 109 -19.52 11.45 13.27
C TYR A 109 -20.84 10.71 13.55
N ALA A 110 -21.91 11.39 13.98
CA ALA A 110 -23.25 10.80 14.11
C ALA A 110 -23.92 10.57 12.74
N LYS A 111 -23.34 11.10 11.66
CA LYS A 111 -23.70 10.77 10.27
C LYS A 111 -23.18 9.40 9.82
N MET A 112 -22.55 8.61 10.69
CA MET A 112 -22.56 7.15 10.51
C MET A 112 -24.02 6.72 10.48
N THR A 113 -24.50 6.30 9.30
CA THR A 113 -25.87 5.82 9.12
C THR A 113 -26.25 4.91 10.30
N PRO A 114 -27.21 5.30 11.15
CA PRO A 114 -27.56 4.50 12.30
C PRO A 114 -27.97 3.11 11.81
N ALA A 115 -27.49 2.07 12.51
CA ALA A 115 -27.81 0.69 12.15
C ALA A 115 -29.33 0.55 12.02
N THR A 116 -29.78 0.08 10.85
CA THR A 116 -31.19 -0.18 10.61
C THR A 116 -31.72 -1.19 11.63
N THR A 117 -33.02 -1.19 11.90
CA THR A 117 -33.64 -2.19 12.78
C THR A 117 -33.27 -3.62 12.35
N GLY A 118 -33.21 -3.88 11.04
CA GLY A 118 -32.73 -5.15 10.49
C GLY A 118 -31.26 -5.44 10.83
N GLY A 119 -30.37 -4.44 10.75
CA GLY A 119 -28.95 -4.59 11.13
C GLY A 119 -28.77 -4.92 12.62
N LYS A 120 -29.58 -4.34 13.50
CA LYS A 120 -29.55 -4.64 14.95
C LYS A 120 -30.01 -6.06 15.26
N VAL A 121 -31.09 -6.52 14.61
CA VAL A 121 -31.59 -7.89 14.77
C VAL A 121 -30.58 -8.90 14.23
N GLY A 122 -30.04 -8.66 13.03
CA GLY A 122 -29.02 -9.53 12.42
C GLY A 122 -27.76 -9.63 13.27
N ALA A 123 -27.28 -8.51 13.82
CA ALA A 123 -26.12 -8.48 14.71
C ALA A 123 -26.36 -9.27 16.01
N GLY A 124 -27.57 -9.17 16.59
CA GLY A 124 -27.95 -9.95 17.77
C GLY A 124 -27.95 -11.46 17.51
N ILE A 125 -28.58 -11.91 16.43
CA ILE A 125 -28.62 -13.33 16.05
C ILE A 125 -27.20 -13.85 15.82
N LEU A 126 -26.38 -13.11 15.05
CA LEU A 126 -25.00 -13.50 14.77
C LEU A 126 -24.19 -13.64 16.07
N THR A 127 -24.37 -12.72 17.01
CA THR A 127 -23.67 -12.75 18.31
C THR A 127 -24.05 -13.98 19.12
N VAL A 128 -25.35 -14.29 19.22
CA VAL A 128 -25.84 -15.48 19.93
C VAL A 128 -25.32 -16.77 19.29
N VAL A 129 -25.32 -16.86 17.96
CA VAL A 129 -24.81 -18.03 17.23
C VAL A 129 -23.31 -18.22 17.49
N VAL A 130 -22.51 -17.15 17.36
CA VAL A 130 -21.05 -17.24 17.58
C VAL A 130 -20.74 -17.62 19.03
N VAL A 131 -21.40 -17.00 20.01
CA VAL A 131 -21.21 -17.34 21.43
C VAL A 131 -21.65 -18.78 21.70
N GLY A 132 -22.76 -19.23 21.12
CA GLY A 132 -23.24 -20.61 21.25
C GLY A 132 -22.26 -21.64 20.67
N LEU A 133 -21.70 -21.38 19.48
CA LEU A 133 -20.69 -22.24 18.86
C LEU A 133 -19.41 -22.30 19.70
N VAL A 134 -18.93 -21.15 20.18
CA VAL A 134 -17.73 -21.07 21.02
C VAL A 134 -17.94 -21.79 22.35
N ALA A 135 -19.05 -21.53 23.04
CA ALA A 135 -19.38 -22.21 24.29
C ALA A 135 -19.57 -23.72 24.08
N GLY A 136 -20.23 -24.13 23.00
CA GLY A 136 -20.41 -25.53 22.63
C GLY A 136 -19.09 -26.26 22.33
N MET A 137 -18.13 -25.59 21.67
CA MET A 137 -16.77 -26.14 21.51
C MET A 137 -16.08 -26.33 22.87
N PHE A 138 -16.16 -25.34 23.75
CA PHE A 138 -15.53 -25.42 25.08
C PHE A 138 -16.16 -26.50 25.97
N THR A 139 -17.48 -26.67 25.95
CA THR A 139 -18.14 -27.73 26.72
C THR A 139 -17.84 -29.11 26.15
N PHE A 140 -17.79 -29.27 24.82
CA PHE A 140 -17.41 -30.54 24.19
C PHE A 140 -15.98 -30.94 24.57
N MET A 141 -15.03 -30.01 24.56
CA MET A 141 -13.64 -30.26 24.98
C MET A 141 -13.47 -30.54 26.47
N ALA A 142 -14.44 -30.19 27.32
CA ALA A 142 -14.37 -30.37 28.77
C ALA A 142 -15.05 -31.66 29.27
N ILE A 143 -15.72 -32.40 28.37
CA ILE A 143 -16.42 -33.65 28.68
C ILE A 143 -15.61 -34.88 28.21
N ASP A 144 -14.50 -34.67 27.48
CA ASP A 144 -13.37 -35.62 27.34
C ASP A 144 -12.29 -35.34 28.40
#